data_AF-A0AAN7B3R0-F1
#
_entry.id   AF-A0AAN7B3R0-F1
#
_cell.length_a   1.000
_cell.length_b   1.000
_cell.length_c   1.000
_cell.angle_alpha   90.00
_cell.angle_beta   90.00
_cell.angle_gamma   90.00
#
_symmetry.space_group_name_H-M   'P 1'
#
loop_
_entity.id
_entity.type
_entity.pdbx_description
1 polymer ?
#
loop_
_entity_poly.entity_id
_entity_poly.type
_entity_poly.pdbx_seq_one_letter_code
_entity_poly.pdbx_strand_id
1 'polypeptide(L)'
;MTQLSPSRATESLPVTPSPYSPLSSTTNLPTTSSPPTVKVQVGIADPSLSQNDTLVNQLVQLINAVYTVAEEGIFNDVYRRTTPSDLKNLIQPSELALAWISSSSSDPNPPPSQYDSPTSKIIGCARVQSLSATHGVFGMLVCDPNHRGSGAGKKLVEFAEGYCKDVLGKTVMQCELLVSTEFEHPFKVRMHSWYERMGYKVVRIGDFGAEYPHLKPCLVTDVEFRVYEKPL
;
A
#
# COMPACT_ATOMS: atom_id res chain seq x y z
N MET A 1 36.58 65.01 61.35
CA MET A 1 35.74 63.82 61.12
C MET A 1 36.40 63.00 60.02
N THR A 2 36.99 61.88 60.45
CA THR A 2 37.56 60.72 59.71
C THR A 2 38.40 61.01 58.45
N GLN A 3 39.67 61.41 58.59
CA GLN A 3 40.91 60.59 58.71
C GLN A 3 41.47 60.11 57.35
N LEU A 4 42.67 60.60 57.05
CA LEU A 4 43.41 60.55 55.79
C LEU A 4 44.85 60.17 56.13
N SER A 5 45.45 59.28 55.32
CA SER A 5 46.88 58.87 55.27
C SER A 5 47.32 57.77 56.27
N PRO A 6 48.43 57.01 56.03
CA PRO A 6 49.48 57.24 55.03
C PRO A 6 50.07 55.99 54.28
N SER A 7 50.84 56.29 53.21
CA SER A 7 52.15 55.72 52.76
C SER A 7 52.29 54.19 52.61
N ARG A 8 52.82 53.58 51.54
CA ARG A 8 54.13 53.77 50.86
C ARG A 8 54.22 52.82 49.63
N ALA A 9 55.15 53.12 48.72
CA ALA A 9 55.62 52.43 47.50
C ALA A 9 55.47 50.89 47.38
N THR A 10 55.42 50.32 46.17
CA THR A 10 56.58 49.87 45.35
C THR A 10 56.14 48.94 44.18
N GLU A 11 56.87 49.03 43.06
CA GLU A 11 57.15 48.04 41.99
C GLU A 11 56.15 46.92 41.59
N SER A 12 55.84 46.95 40.30
CA SER A 12 55.23 45.90 39.49
C SER A 12 56.26 44.88 38.97
N LEU A 13 56.02 43.59 39.22
CA LEU A 13 56.73 42.44 38.65
C LEU A 13 55.85 41.68 37.64
N PRO A 14 56.42 41.05 36.59
CA PRO A 14 55.68 40.35 35.54
C PRO A 14 55.32 38.90 35.90
N VAL A 15 54.14 38.46 35.43
CA VAL A 15 53.56 37.14 35.66
C VAL A 15 53.98 36.16 34.57
N THR A 16 54.53 35.01 34.98
CA THR A 16 54.84 33.84 34.15
C THR A 16 53.59 32.96 33.92
N PRO A 17 53.42 32.33 32.74
CA PRO A 17 52.38 31.32 32.53
C PRO A 17 52.86 29.91 32.93
N SER A 18 51.95 29.14 33.54
CA SER A 18 52.14 27.76 34.01
C SER A 18 51.34 26.76 33.13
N PRO A 19 51.77 25.49 32.99
CA PRO A 19 51.29 24.58 31.94
C PRO A 19 50.22 23.61 32.44
N TYR A 20 49.04 23.59 31.81
CA TYR A 20 48.09 22.50 31.95
C TYR A 20 47.40 22.20 30.61
N SER A 21 47.76 21.07 30.01
CA SER A 21 47.02 20.41 28.94
C SER A 21 45.81 19.67 29.52
N PRO A 22 44.64 19.68 28.86
CA PRO A 22 43.63 18.66 29.05
C PRO A 22 43.68 17.57 27.95
N LEU A 23 43.47 16.33 28.39
CA LEU A 23 43.42 15.09 27.60
C LEU A 23 42.35 15.13 26.50
N SER A 24 42.66 14.54 25.35
CA SER A 24 41.69 14.17 24.32
C SER A 24 40.97 12.88 24.72
N SER A 25 39.70 12.99 25.09
CA SER A 25 38.80 11.86 25.33
C SER A 25 37.88 11.71 24.12
N THR A 26 38.20 10.78 23.21
CA THR A 26 37.33 10.42 22.09
C THR A 26 36.25 9.47 22.59
N THR A 27 35.11 10.01 23.02
CA THR A 27 33.91 9.21 23.27
C THR A 27 33.23 8.94 21.92
N ASN A 28 33.35 7.72 21.41
CA ASN A 28 32.52 7.23 20.31
C ASN A 28 31.06 7.20 20.80
N LEU A 29 30.24 8.15 20.34
CA LEU A 29 28.79 8.01 20.42
C LEU A 29 28.37 6.81 19.55
N PRO A 30 27.47 5.94 20.04
CA PRO A 30 26.84 4.95 19.17
C PRO A 30 26.02 5.69 18.11
N THR A 31 26.39 5.49 16.84
CA THR A 31 25.60 5.93 15.69
C THR A 31 24.18 5.38 15.85
N THR A 32 23.22 6.25 16.07
CA THR A 32 21.80 5.91 15.99
C THR A 32 21.52 5.51 14.55
N SER A 33 21.49 4.21 14.26
CA SER A 33 20.97 3.73 13.00
C SER A 33 19.51 4.15 12.93
N SER A 34 19.16 4.93 11.91
CA SER A 34 17.75 5.24 11.63
C SER A 34 17.00 3.91 11.50
N PRO A 35 15.77 3.80 12.06
CA PRO A 35 14.99 2.58 11.92
C PRO A 35 14.88 2.23 10.42
N PRO A 36 15.03 0.94 10.06
CA PRO A 36 14.99 0.54 8.66
C PRO A 36 13.68 1.03 8.04
N THR A 37 13.79 1.83 6.98
CA THR A 37 12.62 2.31 6.24
C THR A 37 11.96 1.12 5.56
N VAL A 38 10.83 0.69 6.11
CA VAL A 38 9.98 -0.35 5.51
C VAL A 38 9.47 0.16 4.17
N LYS A 39 9.94 -0.44 3.07
CA LYS A 39 9.50 -0.11 1.71
C LYS A 39 8.47 -1.13 1.25
N VAL A 40 7.27 -0.65 0.93
CA VAL A 40 6.27 -1.43 0.20
C VAL A 40 6.76 -1.61 -1.24
N GLN A 41 6.80 -2.86 -1.69
CA GLN A 41 7.04 -3.24 -3.07
C GLN A 41 5.77 -3.87 -3.67
N VAL A 42 5.64 -3.79 -4.99
CA VAL A 42 4.51 -4.35 -5.73
C VAL A 42 5.04 -5.04 -6.99
N GLY A 43 4.44 -6.18 -7.33
CA GLY A 43 4.82 -6.96 -8.51
C GLY A 43 3.71 -7.93 -8.90
N ILE A 44 3.77 -8.43 -10.14
CA ILE A 44 2.84 -9.44 -10.60
C ILE A 44 3.17 -10.79 -9.96
N ALA A 45 2.14 -11.54 -9.57
CA ALA A 45 2.30 -12.87 -9.01
C ALA A 45 2.87 -13.81 -10.08
N ASP A 46 3.91 -14.56 -9.71
CA ASP A 46 4.43 -15.61 -10.56
C ASP A 46 3.41 -16.76 -10.64
N PRO A 47 3.14 -17.34 -11.84
CA PRO A 47 2.17 -18.42 -12.00
C PRO A 47 2.42 -19.63 -11.08
N SER A 48 3.67 -19.91 -10.72
CA SER A 48 4.03 -21.01 -9.80
C SER A 48 3.43 -20.85 -8.40
N LEU A 49 3.14 -19.61 -7.96
CA LEU A 49 2.53 -19.34 -6.65
C LEU A 49 1.12 -19.92 -6.51
N SER A 50 0.44 -20.22 -7.62
CA SER A 50 -0.85 -20.90 -7.61
C SER A 50 -0.77 -22.33 -7.02
N GLN A 51 0.43 -22.92 -6.96
CA GLN A 51 0.67 -24.23 -6.34
C GLN A 51 1.03 -24.11 -4.85
N ASN A 52 1.25 -22.90 -4.34
CA ASN A 52 1.49 -22.65 -2.93
C ASN A 52 0.16 -22.51 -2.17
N ASP A 53 -0.41 -23.65 -1.75
CA ASP A 53 -1.70 -23.69 -1.04
C ASP A 53 -1.71 -22.84 0.24
N THR A 54 -0.59 -22.75 0.96
CA THR A 54 -0.48 -21.94 2.17
C THR A 54 -0.67 -20.46 1.85
N LEU A 55 0.07 -19.94 0.87
CA LEU A 55 -0.03 -18.55 0.43
C LEU A 55 -1.42 -18.24 -0.15
N VAL A 56 -1.94 -19.12 -1.01
CA VAL A 56 -3.29 -18.98 -1.60
C VAL A 56 -4.34 -18.89 -0.51
N ASN A 57 -4.31 -19.78 0.48
CA ASN A 57 -5.28 -19.76 1.58
C ASN A 57 -5.16 -18.49 2.43
N GLN A 58 -3.94 -18.01 2.71
CA GLN A 58 -3.73 -16.74 3.42
C GLN A 58 -4.30 -15.53 2.66
N LEU A 59 -4.08 -15.46 1.35
CA LEU A 59 -4.63 -14.41 0.50
C LEU A 59 -6.16 -14.46 0.44
N VAL A 60 -6.75 -15.65 0.28
CA VAL A 60 -8.22 -15.82 0.29
C VAL A 60 -8.83 -15.35 1.62
N GLN A 61 -8.19 -15.68 2.74
CA GLN A 61 -8.64 -15.19 4.06
C GLN A 61 -8.55 -13.67 4.16
N LEU A 62 -7.44 -13.07 3.75
CA LEU A 62 -7.25 -11.62 3.76
C LEU A 62 -8.28 -10.91 2.88
N ILE A 63 -8.46 -11.36 1.63
CA ILE A 63 -9.39 -10.77 0.66
C ILE A 63 -10.81 -10.83 1.20
N ASN A 64 -11.28 -12.01 1.60
CA ASN A 64 -12.64 -12.16 2.11
C ASN A 64 -12.87 -11.34 3.39
N ALA A 65 -11.92 -11.32 4.34
CA ALA A 65 -12.06 -10.53 5.55
C ALA A 65 -12.18 -9.03 5.28
N VAL A 66 -11.39 -8.49 4.33
CA VAL A 66 -11.49 -7.09 3.93
C VAL A 66 -12.81 -6.80 3.22
N TYR A 67 -13.26 -7.69 2.34
CA TYR A 67 -14.50 -7.50 1.58
C TYR A 67 -15.77 -7.68 2.43
N THR A 68 -15.77 -8.54 3.45
CA THR A 68 -16.87 -8.64 4.42
C THR A 68 -17.18 -7.29 5.08
N VAL A 69 -16.16 -6.52 5.42
CA VAL A 69 -16.33 -5.17 6.03
C VAL A 69 -16.55 -4.10 4.96
N ALA A 70 -15.92 -4.22 3.78
CA ALA A 70 -16.01 -3.20 2.74
C ALA A 70 -17.35 -3.22 1.97
N GLU A 71 -18.08 -4.33 2.04
CA GLU A 71 -19.34 -4.57 1.34
C GLU A 71 -20.45 -5.02 2.29
N GLU A 72 -20.32 -4.69 3.58
CA GLU A 72 -21.33 -4.95 4.60
C GLU A 72 -22.68 -4.36 4.17
N GLY A 73 -23.74 -5.17 4.26
CA GLY A 73 -25.09 -4.81 3.85
C GLY A 73 -25.33 -4.78 2.33
N ILE A 74 -24.34 -5.09 1.49
CA ILE A 74 -24.51 -5.19 0.03
C ILE A 74 -24.78 -6.63 -0.40
N PHE A 75 -23.96 -7.56 0.08
CA PHE A 75 -24.09 -8.98 -0.20
C PHE A 75 -24.56 -9.75 1.03
N ASN A 76 -25.18 -10.91 0.81
CA ASN A 76 -25.59 -11.80 1.89
C ASN A 76 -24.39 -12.47 2.59
N ASP A 77 -24.61 -13.00 3.80
CA ASP A 77 -23.57 -13.57 4.65
C ASP A 77 -22.93 -14.86 4.12
N VAL A 78 -23.52 -15.48 3.09
CA VAL A 78 -23.01 -16.69 2.43
C VAL A 78 -22.02 -16.31 1.32
N TYR A 79 -22.15 -15.12 0.74
CA TYR A 79 -21.29 -14.66 -0.34
C TYR A 79 -19.83 -14.56 0.11
N ARG A 80 -18.93 -15.09 -0.72
CA ARG A 80 -17.49 -14.93 -0.57
C ARG A 80 -16.97 -14.26 -1.83
N ARG A 81 -16.08 -13.28 -1.65
CA ARG A 81 -15.50 -12.52 -2.76
C ARG A 81 -14.63 -13.40 -3.65
N THR A 82 -13.95 -14.37 -3.05
CA THR A 82 -13.06 -15.29 -3.76
C THR A 82 -12.92 -16.61 -3.00
N THR A 83 -12.58 -17.67 -3.72
CA THR A 83 -12.20 -18.99 -3.20
C THR A 83 -10.75 -19.33 -3.57
N PRO A 84 -10.15 -20.38 -3.00
CA PRO A 84 -8.82 -20.84 -3.43
C PRO A 84 -8.75 -21.14 -4.92
N SER A 85 -9.80 -21.77 -5.48
CA SER A 85 -9.89 -22.07 -6.91
C SER A 85 -9.93 -20.79 -7.74
N ASP A 86 -10.75 -19.81 -7.35
CA ASP A 86 -10.80 -18.51 -8.05
C ASP A 86 -9.44 -17.83 -8.03
N LEU A 87 -8.79 -17.77 -6.87
CA LEU A 87 -7.50 -17.09 -6.73
C LEU A 87 -6.39 -17.78 -7.55
N LYS A 88 -6.37 -19.12 -7.59
CA LYS A 88 -5.45 -19.86 -8.46
C LYS A 88 -5.69 -19.54 -9.93
N ASN A 89 -6.96 -19.41 -10.34
CA ASN A 89 -7.33 -19.02 -11.71
C ASN A 89 -6.95 -17.58 -12.05
N LEU A 90 -6.73 -16.71 -11.06
CA LEU A 90 -6.17 -15.36 -11.26
C LEU A 90 -4.63 -15.35 -11.30
N ILE A 91 -3.98 -16.19 -10.49
CA ILE A 91 -2.51 -16.24 -10.42
C ILE A 91 -1.91 -16.88 -11.67
N GLN A 92 -2.51 -17.98 -12.16
CA GLN A 92 -2.03 -18.71 -13.34
C GLN A 92 -1.82 -17.84 -14.60
N PRO A 93 -2.78 -16.99 -15.00
CA PRO A 93 -2.60 -16.06 -16.12
C PRO A 93 -1.84 -14.77 -15.75
N SER A 94 -1.20 -14.70 -14.57
CA SER A 94 -0.55 -13.49 -14.05
C SER A 94 -1.49 -12.28 -14.00
N GLU A 95 -2.72 -12.46 -13.51
CA GLU A 95 -3.71 -11.38 -13.34
C GLU A 95 -3.75 -10.83 -11.90
N LEU A 96 -2.86 -11.27 -11.01
CA LEU A 96 -2.84 -10.83 -9.61
C LEU A 96 -1.55 -10.08 -9.30
N ALA A 97 -1.65 -8.79 -8.99
CA ALA A 97 -0.55 -8.02 -8.40
C ALA A 97 -0.54 -8.19 -6.88
N LEU A 98 0.64 -8.38 -6.29
CA LEU A 98 0.85 -8.53 -4.86
C LEU A 98 1.64 -7.35 -4.31
N ALA A 99 1.31 -6.91 -3.10
CA ALA A 99 2.10 -5.93 -2.35
C ALA A 99 2.71 -6.58 -1.12
N TRP A 100 4.00 -6.33 -0.87
CA TRP A 100 4.70 -6.86 0.29
C TRP A 100 5.66 -5.84 0.89
N ILE A 101 6.07 -6.10 2.13
CA ILE A 101 7.12 -5.34 2.81
C ILE A 101 8.45 -6.04 2.56
N SER A 102 9.40 -5.33 1.94
CA SER A 102 10.79 -5.79 1.83
C SER A 102 11.62 -5.22 2.98
N SER A 103 12.26 -6.10 3.75
CA SER A 103 13.37 -5.75 4.64
C SER A 103 14.61 -5.54 3.78
N SER A 104 14.73 -4.34 3.20
CA SER A 104 15.85 -3.88 2.35
C SER A 104 16.32 -4.87 1.27
N SER A 105 15.64 -4.87 0.13
CA SER A 105 16.28 -5.12 -1.17
C SER A 105 16.03 -3.90 -2.07
N SER A 106 17.08 -3.42 -2.74
CA SER A 106 17.05 -2.28 -3.66
C SER A 106 16.53 -2.63 -5.06
N ASP A 107 16.05 -3.85 -5.25
CA ASP A 107 15.56 -4.33 -6.54
C ASP A 107 14.05 -4.02 -6.69
N PRO A 108 13.64 -3.21 -7.68
CA PRO A 108 12.23 -2.97 -7.99
C PRO A 108 11.54 -4.17 -8.66
N ASN A 109 12.28 -5.14 -9.20
CA ASN A 109 11.76 -6.34 -9.88
C ASN A 109 12.36 -7.63 -9.31
N PRO A 110 12.01 -8.00 -8.08
CA PRO A 110 12.56 -9.19 -7.45
C PRO A 110 12.13 -10.48 -8.15
N PRO A 111 13.00 -11.50 -8.18
CA PRO A 111 12.70 -12.80 -8.80
C PRO A 111 11.56 -13.53 -8.06
N PRO A 112 10.92 -14.53 -8.71
CA PRO A 112 9.76 -15.27 -8.16
C PRO A 112 9.96 -15.85 -6.75
N SER A 113 11.20 -16.12 -6.34
CA SER A 113 11.56 -16.71 -5.05
C SER A 113 11.44 -15.76 -3.84
N GLN A 114 11.13 -14.48 -4.02
CA GLN A 114 11.11 -13.52 -2.91
C GLN A 114 9.89 -13.65 -1.97
N TYR A 115 8.82 -14.32 -2.42
CA TYR A 115 7.63 -14.59 -1.62
C TYR A 115 7.85 -15.76 -0.66
N ASP A 116 8.90 -16.56 -0.88
CA ASP A 116 9.35 -17.63 0.00
C ASP A 116 10.37 -17.14 1.05
N SER A 117 10.74 -15.86 1.05
CA SER A 117 11.51 -15.32 2.17
C SER A 117 10.64 -15.32 3.43
N PRO A 118 11.10 -15.90 4.56
CA PRO A 118 10.36 -15.87 5.82
C PRO A 118 10.11 -14.45 6.37
N THR A 119 10.70 -13.41 5.75
CA THR A 119 10.52 -12.00 6.12
C THR A 119 9.55 -11.22 5.23
N SER A 120 9.22 -11.70 4.03
CA SER A 120 8.39 -10.95 3.08
C SER A 120 6.91 -11.13 3.39
N LYS A 121 6.37 -10.28 4.27
CA LYS A 121 4.93 -10.28 4.56
C LYS A 121 4.16 -9.65 3.40
N ILE A 122 3.27 -10.43 2.75
CA ILE A 122 2.25 -9.89 1.85
C ILE A 122 1.28 -9.03 2.67
N ILE A 123 1.01 -7.82 2.18
CA ILE A 123 0.15 -6.83 2.83
C ILE A 123 -0.98 -6.34 1.92
N GLY A 124 -1.13 -6.88 0.72
CA GLY A 124 -2.21 -6.49 -0.17
C GLY A 124 -2.12 -7.13 -1.55
N CYS A 125 -3.17 -6.94 -2.34
CA CYS A 125 -3.24 -7.40 -3.73
C CYS A 125 -4.20 -6.54 -4.55
N ALA A 126 -4.11 -6.66 -5.87
CA ALA A 126 -5.11 -6.18 -6.82
C ALA A 126 -5.16 -7.14 -8.00
N ARG A 127 -6.35 -7.43 -8.52
CA ARG A 127 -6.49 -8.07 -9.83
C ARG A 127 -6.21 -7.03 -10.91
N VAL A 128 -5.45 -7.38 -11.94
CA VAL A 128 -5.12 -6.55 -13.10
C VAL A 128 -5.25 -7.41 -14.34
N GLN A 129 -6.05 -6.98 -15.32
CA GLN A 129 -6.25 -7.75 -16.56
C GLN A 129 -6.58 -6.85 -17.75
N SER A 130 -6.52 -7.42 -18.95
CA SER A 130 -7.04 -6.81 -20.17
C SER A 130 -8.57 -6.95 -20.20
N LEU A 131 -9.30 -5.84 -20.35
CA LEU A 131 -10.75 -5.83 -20.54
C LEU A 131 -11.13 -5.78 -22.02
N SER A 132 -10.39 -5.02 -22.82
CA SER A 132 -10.62 -4.87 -24.26
C SER A 132 -9.32 -4.55 -25.01
N ALA A 133 -9.41 -4.27 -26.31
CA ALA A 133 -8.25 -3.82 -27.09
C ALA A 133 -7.59 -2.56 -26.48
N THR A 134 -8.38 -1.65 -25.91
CA THR A 134 -7.91 -0.35 -25.39
C THR A 134 -7.91 -0.27 -23.86
N HIS A 135 -8.72 -1.09 -23.17
CA HIS A 135 -8.92 -0.98 -21.73
C HIS A 135 -8.18 -2.07 -20.96
N GLY A 136 -7.42 -1.65 -19.96
CA GLY A 136 -7.07 -2.47 -18.81
C GLY A 136 -8.08 -2.24 -17.70
N VAL A 137 -8.22 -3.20 -16.79
CA VAL A 137 -9.06 -3.07 -15.60
C VAL A 137 -8.30 -3.54 -14.38
N PHE A 138 -8.44 -2.80 -13.27
CA PHE A 138 -8.09 -3.33 -11.97
C PHE A 138 -9.31 -3.47 -11.07
N GLY A 139 -9.27 -4.48 -10.21
CA GLY A 139 -10.31 -4.78 -9.24
C GLY A 139 -9.73 -5.59 -8.08
N MET A 140 -10.59 -6.08 -7.17
CA MET A 140 -10.13 -6.86 -6.01
C MET A 140 -8.98 -6.17 -5.25
N LEU A 141 -9.08 -4.84 -5.07
CA LEU A 141 -8.04 -4.04 -4.43
C LEU A 141 -8.13 -4.20 -2.92
N VAL A 142 -7.10 -4.81 -2.34
CA VAL A 142 -7.03 -5.19 -0.92
C VAL A 142 -5.74 -4.69 -0.30
N CYS A 143 -5.84 -4.15 0.91
CA CYS A 143 -4.72 -3.86 1.79
C CYS A 143 -5.02 -4.41 3.19
N ASP A 144 -4.05 -5.07 3.80
CA ASP A 144 -4.11 -5.52 5.19
C ASP A 144 -4.45 -4.32 6.09
N PRO A 145 -5.57 -4.37 6.85
CA PRO A 145 -5.97 -3.29 7.75
C PRO A 145 -4.86 -2.84 8.72
N ASN A 146 -3.98 -3.75 9.14
CA ASN A 146 -2.85 -3.48 10.03
C ASN A 146 -1.74 -2.67 9.36
N HIS A 147 -1.78 -2.54 8.04
CA HIS A 147 -0.81 -1.81 7.22
C HIS A 147 -1.46 -0.66 6.45
N ARG A 148 -2.62 -0.16 6.90
CA ARG A 148 -3.24 1.05 6.35
C ARG A 148 -2.33 2.27 6.53
N GLY A 149 -2.40 3.21 5.60
CA GLY A 149 -1.53 4.40 5.60
C GLY A 149 -0.08 4.14 5.15
N SER A 150 0.31 2.89 4.87
CA SER A 150 1.64 2.54 4.32
C SER A 150 1.85 2.96 2.85
N GLY A 151 0.80 3.43 2.18
CA GLY A 151 0.81 3.72 0.75
C GLY A 151 0.63 2.48 -0.15
N ALA A 152 0.40 1.29 0.40
CA ALA A 152 0.24 0.05 -0.39
C ALA A 152 -0.86 0.13 -1.45
N GLY A 153 -2.04 0.64 -1.10
CA GLY A 153 -3.15 0.78 -2.06
C GLY A 153 -2.82 1.70 -3.23
N LYS A 154 -2.14 2.82 -2.95
CA LYS A 154 -1.66 3.74 -4.00
C LYS A 154 -0.66 3.05 -4.92
N LYS A 155 0.33 2.34 -4.35
CA LYS A 155 1.32 1.60 -5.13
C LYS A 155 0.72 0.47 -5.97
N LEU A 156 -0.31 -0.21 -5.46
CA LEU A 156 -1.04 -1.24 -6.22
C LEU A 156 -1.74 -0.64 -7.44
N VAL A 157 -2.39 0.52 -7.29
CA VAL A 157 -3.05 1.22 -8.41
C VAL A 157 -2.00 1.75 -9.41
N GLU A 158 -0.93 2.38 -8.94
CA GLU A 158 0.16 2.86 -9.80
C GLU A 158 0.82 1.72 -10.58
N PHE A 159 1.05 0.57 -9.92
CA PHE A 159 1.55 -0.62 -10.58
C PHE A 159 0.56 -1.15 -11.63
N ALA A 160 -0.73 -1.24 -11.30
CA ALA A 160 -1.74 -1.69 -12.26
C ALA A 160 -1.81 -0.79 -13.50
N GLU A 161 -1.77 0.54 -13.30
CA GLU A 161 -1.75 1.53 -14.38
C GLU A 161 -0.53 1.34 -15.29
N GLY A 162 0.67 1.27 -14.71
CA GLY A 162 1.90 1.02 -15.46
C GLY A 162 1.89 -0.33 -16.17
N TYR A 163 1.46 -1.40 -15.50
CA TYR A 163 1.41 -2.74 -16.08
C TYR A 163 0.45 -2.80 -17.27
N CYS A 164 -0.75 -2.22 -17.15
CA CYS A 164 -1.70 -2.15 -18.26
C CYS A 164 -1.14 -1.36 -19.44
N LYS A 165 -0.45 -0.24 -19.19
CA LYS A 165 0.15 0.58 -20.24
C LYS A 165 1.32 -0.11 -20.92
N ASP A 166 2.32 -0.49 -20.14
CA ASP A 166 3.65 -0.86 -20.63
C ASP A 166 3.72 -2.34 -21.05
N VAL A 167 2.97 -3.20 -20.37
CA VAL A 167 2.98 -4.65 -20.63
C VAL A 167 1.79 -5.08 -21.47
N LEU A 168 0.59 -4.60 -21.16
CA LEU A 168 -0.64 -4.99 -21.87
C LEU A 168 -1.02 -4.06 -23.04
N GLY A 169 -0.29 -2.97 -23.25
CA GLY A 169 -0.50 -2.03 -24.36
C GLY A 169 -1.83 -1.26 -24.31
N LYS A 170 -2.35 -1.00 -23.11
CA LYS A 170 -3.64 -0.33 -22.90
C LYS A 170 -3.48 1.18 -22.83
N THR A 171 -4.52 1.89 -23.26
CA THR A 171 -4.56 3.36 -23.28
C THR A 171 -5.51 3.93 -22.24
N VAL A 172 -6.37 3.09 -21.65
CA VAL A 172 -7.33 3.47 -20.61
C VAL A 172 -7.28 2.43 -19.49
N MET A 173 -7.32 2.92 -18.25
CA MET A 173 -7.57 2.10 -17.08
C MET A 173 -9.01 2.26 -16.61
N GLN A 174 -9.69 1.14 -16.39
CA GLN A 174 -11.01 1.07 -15.80
C GLN A 174 -10.94 0.55 -14.35
N CYS A 175 -11.82 1.05 -13.49
CA CYS A 175 -12.17 0.38 -12.24
C CYS A 175 -13.65 0.55 -11.92
N GLU A 176 -14.15 -0.28 -11.02
CA GLU A 176 -15.58 -0.43 -10.77
C GLU A 176 -15.89 -0.30 -9.28
N LEU A 177 -17.02 0.33 -8.96
CA LEU A 177 -17.48 0.50 -7.59
C LEU A 177 -18.98 0.19 -7.50
N LEU A 178 -19.31 -0.89 -6.80
CA LEU A 178 -20.67 -1.21 -6.41
C LEU A 178 -21.03 -0.51 -5.10
N VAL A 179 -22.14 0.22 -5.09
CA VAL A 179 -22.67 0.93 -3.91
C VAL A 179 -24.15 0.62 -3.73
N SER A 180 -24.66 0.62 -2.50
CA SER A 180 -26.09 0.55 -2.24
C SER A 180 -26.77 1.88 -2.59
N THR A 181 -28.01 1.82 -3.05
CA THR A 181 -28.88 3.00 -3.22
C THR A 181 -29.69 3.32 -1.97
N GLU A 182 -29.73 2.40 -0.99
CA GLU A 182 -30.51 2.53 0.24
C GLU A 182 -29.70 3.17 1.38
N PHE A 183 -28.38 2.99 1.38
CA PHE A 183 -27.51 3.55 2.41
C PHE A 183 -26.14 3.95 1.86
N GLU A 184 -25.51 4.90 2.55
CA GLU A 184 -24.15 5.33 2.25
C GLU A 184 -23.14 4.49 3.04
N HIS A 185 -22.32 3.71 2.34
CA HIS A 185 -21.26 2.93 2.97
C HIS A 185 -19.96 3.77 3.10
N PRO A 186 -19.45 4.07 4.31
CA PRO A 186 -18.34 5.01 4.50
C PRO A 186 -17.05 4.64 3.75
N PHE A 187 -16.79 3.34 3.58
CA PHE A 187 -15.65 2.88 2.77
C PHE A 187 -15.81 3.26 1.30
N LYS A 188 -17.01 3.14 0.73
CA LYS A 188 -17.28 3.41 -0.68
C LYS A 188 -17.23 4.90 -0.98
N VAL A 189 -17.67 5.76 -0.06
CA VAL A 189 -17.49 7.22 -0.13
C VAL A 189 -16.02 7.58 -0.20
N ARG A 190 -15.20 7.03 0.71
CA ARG A 190 -13.75 7.27 0.70
C ARG A 190 -13.08 6.77 -0.58
N MET A 191 -13.51 5.61 -1.09
CA MET A 191 -13.02 5.06 -2.36
C MET A 191 -13.37 5.94 -3.55
N HIS A 192 -14.61 6.41 -3.64
CA HIS A 192 -15.05 7.35 -4.67
C HIS A 192 -14.17 8.61 -4.69
N SER A 193 -14.06 9.33 -3.58
CA SER A 193 -13.21 10.53 -3.52
C SER A 193 -11.73 10.24 -3.76
N TRP A 194 -11.26 9.03 -3.43
CA TRP A 194 -9.88 8.64 -3.70
C TRP A 194 -9.62 8.39 -5.17
N TYR A 195 -10.53 7.71 -5.88
CA TYR A 195 -10.45 7.54 -7.33
C TYR A 195 -10.47 8.89 -8.07
N GLU A 196 -11.34 9.82 -7.67
CA GLU A 196 -11.38 11.16 -8.28
C GLU A 196 -10.05 11.91 -8.12
N ARG A 197 -9.42 11.87 -6.94
CA ARG A 197 -8.10 12.46 -6.72
C ARG A 197 -6.99 11.81 -7.54
N MET A 198 -7.15 10.55 -7.92
CA MET A 198 -6.21 9.83 -8.79
C MET A 198 -6.47 10.09 -10.29
N GLY A 199 -7.48 10.90 -10.62
CA GLY A 199 -7.81 11.31 -11.99
C GLY A 199 -8.85 10.42 -12.68
N TYR A 200 -9.44 9.45 -11.97
CA TYR A 200 -10.53 8.64 -12.49
C TYR A 200 -11.84 9.44 -12.52
N LYS A 201 -12.63 9.23 -13.56
CA LYS A 201 -13.96 9.85 -13.70
C LYS A 201 -15.02 8.78 -13.90
N VAL A 202 -16.18 8.95 -13.28
CA VAL A 202 -17.34 8.12 -13.60
C VAL A 202 -17.75 8.40 -15.04
N VAL A 203 -17.73 7.37 -15.87
CA VAL A 203 -18.12 7.47 -17.29
C VAL A 203 -19.46 6.78 -17.55
N ARG A 204 -19.84 5.85 -16.68
CA ARG A 204 -21.04 5.02 -16.86
C ARG A 204 -21.57 4.54 -15.51
N ILE A 205 -22.90 4.53 -15.40
CA ILE A 205 -23.63 3.74 -14.41
C ILE A 205 -24.15 2.50 -15.14
N GLY A 206 -23.74 1.31 -14.69
CA GLY A 206 -24.06 0.03 -15.31
C GLY A 206 -25.20 -0.72 -14.63
N ASP A 207 -25.66 -1.77 -15.31
CA ASP A 207 -26.58 -2.76 -14.74
C ASP A 207 -25.77 -3.92 -14.19
N PHE A 208 -25.59 -3.93 -12.86
CA PHE A 208 -24.84 -5.00 -12.18
C PHE A 208 -25.42 -6.38 -12.45
N GLY A 209 -26.75 -6.50 -12.58
CA GLY A 209 -27.42 -7.77 -12.81
C GLY A 209 -27.20 -8.33 -14.20
N ALA A 210 -27.01 -7.45 -15.19
CA ALA A 210 -26.67 -7.84 -16.56
C ALA A 210 -25.19 -8.20 -16.70
N GLU A 211 -24.30 -7.46 -16.04
CA GLU A 211 -22.84 -7.66 -16.12
C GLU A 211 -22.37 -8.83 -15.23
N TYR A 212 -23.01 -9.03 -14.07
CA TYR A 212 -22.69 -10.08 -13.10
C TYR A 212 -23.93 -10.89 -12.68
N PRO A 213 -24.58 -11.62 -13.61
CA PRO A 213 -25.84 -12.30 -13.34
C PRO A 213 -25.75 -13.36 -12.25
N HIS A 214 -24.58 -13.98 -12.07
CA HIS A 214 -24.33 -14.97 -11.02
C HIS A 214 -24.20 -14.36 -9.62
N LEU A 215 -23.93 -13.05 -9.51
CA LEU A 215 -23.83 -12.33 -8.23
C LEU A 215 -25.13 -11.64 -7.83
N LYS A 216 -26.03 -11.38 -8.79
CA LYS A 216 -27.32 -10.74 -8.52
C LYS A 216 -28.14 -11.44 -7.41
N PRO A 217 -28.24 -12.79 -7.35
CA PRO A 217 -28.96 -13.47 -6.28
C PRO A 217 -28.32 -13.31 -4.89
N CYS A 218 -27.08 -12.84 -4.82
CA CYS A 218 -26.36 -12.63 -3.57
C CYS A 218 -26.58 -11.24 -2.98
N LEU A 219 -27.20 -10.30 -3.71
CA LEU A 219 -27.47 -8.95 -3.22
C LEU A 219 -28.59 -8.94 -2.19
N VAL A 220 -28.48 -8.08 -1.19
CA VAL A 220 -29.51 -7.86 -0.15
C VAL A 220 -30.06 -6.43 -0.16
N THR A 221 -29.64 -5.62 -1.13
CA THR A 221 -30.04 -4.21 -1.31
C THR A 221 -30.02 -3.87 -2.80
N ASP A 222 -30.77 -2.85 -3.18
CA ASP A 222 -30.63 -2.24 -4.50
C ASP A 222 -29.25 -1.54 -4.63
N VAL A 223 -28.67 -1.62 -5.82
CA VAL A 223 -27.29 -1.20 -6.06
C VAL A 223 -27.15 -0.31 -7.29
N GLU A 224 -26.21 0.61 -7.21
CA GLU A 224 -25.69 1.37 -8.32
C GLU A 224 -24.26 0.87 -8.64
N PHE A 225 -24.03 0.53 -9.91
CA PHE A 225 -22.73 0.03 -10.36
C PHE A 225 -22.01 1.11 -11.16
N ARG A 226 -20.99 1.72 -10.55
CA ARG A 226 -20.25 2.84 -11.14
C ARG A 226 -19.01 2.33 -11.85
N VAL A 227 -18.83 2.75 -13.09
CA VAL A 227 -17.62 2.49 -13.87
C VAL A 227 -16.82 3.78 -14.01
N TYR A 228 -15.56 3.69 -13.62
CA TYR A 228 -14.60 4.77 -13.64
C TYR A 228 -13.54 4.51 -14.69
N GLU A 229 -13.11 5.55 -15.39
CA GLU A 229 -12.01 5.47 -16.35
C GLU A 229 -10.97 6.58 -16.13
N LYS A 230 -9.73 6.26 -16.49
CA LYS A 230 -8.59 7.18 -16.53
C LYS A 230 -7.71 6.88 -17.76
N PRO A 231 -7.38 7.88 -18.60
CA PRO A 231 -6.36 7.72 -19.64
C PRO A 231 -4.97 7.42 -19.04
N LEU A 232 -4.22 6.51 -19.66
CA LEU A 232 -2.90 6.01 -19.21
C LEU A 232 -1.70 6.74 -19.86
#